data_AF-A0A2G9SG23-F1
#
_entry.id   AF-A0A2G9SG23-F1
#
_cell.length_a   1.000
_cell.length_b   1.000
_cell.length_c   1.000
_cell.angle_alpha   90.00
_cell.angle_beta   90.00
_cell.angle_gamma   90.00
#
_symmetry.space_group_name_H-M   'P 1'
#
loop_
_entity.id
_entity.type
_entity.pdbx_description
1 polymer ?
#
loop_
_entity_poly.entity_id
_entity_poly.type
_entity_poly.pdbx_seq_one_letter_code
_entity_poly.pdbx_strand_id
1 'polypeptide(L)'
;MSLQITENEGNNENDTVDVIWRQLLTSCPWLAELDEAASEGLIKLWRKVVDRIFSLYKLSCSAYFTFLKLNAGRVSLDEDDPRLQLNVPSKQSTDDAIVMATLRLLRLLVKHAGELRQYLEQGLETTPTAPWRGIIPQLFSRLNHPEVYVRQSICSLLCRVAQDSPHLILYPAIVGSISLSNESQSSGTKLSSAIPTLLGNIQDDELMGGECDDGSLPASQESNREELKNIPNEDQAMMQDCYSKIVDKLSCANPTMVLQVQMLVAELRRVTVLWDELWLGVLLQQHMYVLRRIQQLEDEVKRVQNNNTLRKYVDNFLILWHTLGFILEPVPYTRDV
;
A
#
# COMPACT_ATOMS: atom_id res chain seq x y z
N MET A 1 -28.85 -10.26 19.96
CA MET A 1 -27.92 -9.47 19.13
C MET A 1 -27.47 -10.36 17.98
N SER A 2 -28.42 -10.78 17.12
CA SER A 2 -28.23 -11.88 16.16
C SER A 2 -28.90 -11.59 14.81
N LEU A 3 -29.16 -10.32 14.48
CA LEU A 3 -29.96 -9.92 13.30
C LEU A 3 -29.16 -9.15 12.25
N GLN A 4 -27.83 -9.06 12.34
CA GLN A 4 -27.01 -8.27 11.41
C GLN A 4 -26.17 -9.09 10.42
N ILE A 5 -26.27 -10.42 10.46
CA ILE A 5 -25.49 -11.29 9.55
C ILE A 5 -26.29 -11.61 8.27
N THR A 6 -27.62 -11.62 8.32
CA THR A 6 -28.46 -12.01 7.16
C THR A 6 -28.66 -10.91 6.12
N GLU A 7 -28.58 -9.63 6.50
CA GLU A 7 -28.75 -8.51 5.53
C GLU A 7 -27.53 -8.36 4.60
N ASN A 8 -26.33 -8.78 5.05
CA ASN A 8 -25.11 -8.64 4.26
C ASN A 8 -24.92 -9.76 3.22
N GLU A 9 -25.56 -10.92 3.39
CA GLU A 9 -25.54 -12.00 2.39
C GLU A 9 -26.45 -11.68 1.20
N GLY A 10 -27.66 -11.15 1.45
CA GLY A 10 -28.60 -10.78 0.37
C GLY A 10 -28.13 -9.61 -0.49
N ASN A 11 -27.40 -8.65 0.09
CA ASN A 11 -26.86 -7.52 -0.66
C ASN A 11 -25.68 -7.94 -1.57
N ASN A 12 -24.80 -8.81 -1.06
CA ASN A 12 -23.68 -9.35 -1.84
C ASN A 12 -24.14 -10.32 -2.93
N GLU A 13 -25.15 -11.16 -2.69
CA GLU A 13 -25.69 -12.04 -3.73
C GLU A 13 -26.29 -11.23 -4.88
N ASN A 14 -27.05 -10.17 -4.58
CA ASN A 14 -27.55 -9.25 -5.60
C ASN A 14 -26.40 -8.54 -6.34
N ASP A 15 -25.37 -8.07 -5.64
CA ASP A 15 -24.19 -7.48 -6.27
C ASP A 15 -23.47 -8.47 -7.20
N THR A 16 -23.37 -9.75 -6.81
CA THR A 16 -22.77 -10.78 -7.68
C THR A 16 -23.64 -11.06 -8.90
N VAL A 17 -24.97 -11.11 -8.74
CA VAL A 17 -25.91 -11.32 -9.85
C VAL A 17 -25.85 -10.15 -10.83
N ASP A 18 -25.74 -8.92 -10.33
CA ASP A 18 -25.61 -7.72 -11.15
C ASP A 18 -24.27 -7.67 -11.88
N VAL A 19 -23.18 -8.11 -11.24
CA VAL A 19 -21.86 -8.25 -11.90
C VAL A 19 -21.92 -9.31 -13.02
N ILE A 20 -22.53 -10.46 -12.74
CA ILE A 20 -22.72 -11.53 -13.73
C ILE A 20 -23.55 -11.03 -14.91
N TRP A 21 -24.64 -10.31 -14.63
CA TRP A 21 -25.52 -9.75 -15.65
C TRP A 21 -24.81 -8.68 -16.49
N ARG A 22 -24.03 -7.78 -15.87
CA ARG A 22 -23.18 -6.81 -16.58
C ARG A 22 -22.15 -7.51 -17.47
N GLN A 23 -21.53 -8.59 -17.01
CA GLN A 23 -20.56 -9.34 -17.80
C GLN A 23 -21.20 -10.07 -19.00
N LEU A 24 -22.42 -10.58 -18.81
CA LEU A 24 -23.24 -11.17 -19.88
C LEU A 24 -23.66 -10.10 -20.90
N LEU A 25 -24.11 -8.93 -20.46
CA LEU A 25 -24.48 -7.81 -21.33
C LEU A 25 -23.29 -7.26 -22.12
N THR A 26 -22.11 -7.18 -21.50
CA THR A 26 -20.87 -6.76 -22.17
C THR A 26 -20.47 -7.72 -23.28
N SER A 27 -20.69 -9.03 -23.07
CA SER A 27 -20.39 -10.06 -24.06
C SER A 27 -21.48 -10.20 -25.13
N CYS A 28 -22.73 -9.86 -24.79
CA CYS A 28 -23.91 -10.03 -25.62
C CYS A 28 -24.92 -8.89 -25.36
N PRO A 29 -24.88 -7.79 -26.16
CA PRO A 29 -25.75 -6.62 -25.95
C PRO A 29 -27.24 -6.92 -26.17
N TRP A 30 -27.56 -7.90 -27.02
CA TRP A 30 -28.93 -8.33 -27.36
C TRP A 30 -29.69 -8.96 -26.18
N LEU A 31 -28.98 -9.30 -25.09
CA LEU A 31 -29.56 -9.88 -23.90
C LEU A 31 -30.34 -8.87 -23.03
N ALA A 32 -30.21 -7.57 -23.33
CA ALA A 32 -30.89 -6.48 -22.63
C ALA A 32 -32.41 -6.43 -22.89
N GLU A 33 -32.88 -7.02 -23.99
CA GLU A 33 -34.29 -7.01 -24.40
C GLU A 33 -35.05 -8.26 -23.94
N LEU A 34 -34.43 -9.14 -23.14
CA LEU A 34 -34.99 -10.42 -22.72
C LEU A 34 -35.88 -10.28 -21.48
N ASP A 35 -36.94 -11.08 -21.42
CA ASP A 35 -37.88 -11.13 -20.29
C ASP A 35 -37.19 -11.52 -18.96
N GLU A 36 -37.68 -11.00 -17.82
CA GLU A 36 -37.07 -11.21 -16.50
C GLU A 36 -37.00 -12.69 -16.10
N ALA A 37 -37.97 -13.50 -16.53
CA ALA A 37 -37.95 -14.95 -16.28
C ALA A 37 -36.82 -15.66 -17.05
N ALA A 38 -36.48 -15.17 -18.25
CA ALA A 38 -35.42 -15.73 -19.07
C ALA A 38 -34.03 -15.29 -18.59
N SER A 39 -33.89 -14.06 -18.09
CA SER A 39 -32.65 -13.58 -17.45
C SER A 39 -32.33 -14.39 -16.19
N GLU A 40 -33.31 -14.64 -15.32
CA GLU A 40 -33.15 -15.46 -14.12
C GLU A 40 -32.75 -16.91 -14.47
N GLY A 41 -33.39 -17.50 -15.48
CA GLY A 41 -33.04 -18.82 -16.01
C GLY A 41 -31.61 -18.89 -16.52
N LEU A 42 -31.16 -17.87 -17.25
CA LEU A 42 -29.79 -17.79 -17.77
C LEU A 42 -28.76 -17.63 -16.66
N ILE A 43 -29.02 -16.79 -15.65
CA ILE A 43 -28.14 -16.63 -14.48
C ILE A 43 -27.98 -17.97 -13.75
N LYS A 44 -29.06 -18.74 -13.58
CA LYS A 44 -29.02 -20.08 -12.99
C LYS A 44 -28.18 -21.05 -13.82
N LEU A 45 -28.30 -21.02 -15.15
CA LEU A 45 -27.48 -21.85 -16.05
C LEU A 45 -26.01 -21.44 -16.01
N TRP A 46 -25.73 -20.14 -16.06
CA TRP A 46 -24.37 -19.61 -15.97
C TRP A 46 -23.71 -20.06 -14.67
N ARG A 47 -24.40 -19.90 -13.52
CA ARG A 47 -23.91 -20.35 -12.22
C ARG A 47 -23.59 -21.85 -12.23
N LYS A 48 -24.45 -22.69 -12.81
CA LYS A 48 -24.18 -24.15 -12.95
C LYS A 48 -22.98 -24.46 -13.84
N VAL A 49 -22.81 -23.73 -14.94
CA VAL A 49 -21.68 -23.94 -15.86
C VAL A 49 -20.37 -23.52 -15.19
N VAL A 50 -20.36 -22.36 -14.53
CA VAL A 50 -19.22 -21.86 -13.74
C VAL A 50 -18.90 -22.85 -12.63
N ASP A 51 -19.89 -23.32 -11.88
CA ASP A 51 -19.70 -24.32 -10.82
C ASP A 51 -18.97 -25.58 -11.32
N ARG A 52 -19.36 -26.04 -12.51
CA ARG A 52 -18.73 -27.18 -13.18
C ARG A 52 -17.30 -26.88 -13.64
N ILE A 53 -17.04 -25.70 -14.20
CA ILE A 53 -15.70 -25.28 -14.63
C ILE A 53 -14.75 -25.19 -13.43
N PHE A 54 -15.22 -24.66 -12.29
CA PHE A 54 -14.42 -24.52 -11.08
C PHE A 54 -14.34 -25.78 -10.22
N SER A 55 -14.97 -26.90 -10.62
CA SER A 55 -14.95 -28.16 -9.88
C SER A 55 -13.54 -28.66 -9.56
N LEU A 56 -12.60 -28.54 -10.51
CA LEU A 56 -11.20 -28.91 -10.31
C LEU A 56 -10.51 -28.04 -9.25
N TYR A 57 -10.81 -26.73 -9.22
CA TYR A 57 -10.28 -25.82 -8.21
C TYR A 57 -10.84 -26.12 -6.82
N LYS A 58 -12.15 -26.42 -6.71
CA LYS A 58 -12.78 -26.81 -5.44
C LYS A 58 -12.15 -28.09 -4.87
N LEU A 59 -11.95 -29.09 -5.71
CA LEU A 59 -11.29 -30.35 -5.33
C LEU A 59 -9.84 -30.10 -4.91
N SER A 60 -9.12 -29.26 -5.67
CA SER A 60 -7.74 -28.86 -5.38
C SER A 60 -7.61 -28.14 -4.04
N CYS A 61 -8.48 -27.16 -3.74
CA CYS A 61 -8.53 -26.49 -2.44
C CYS A 61 -8.70 -27.49 -1.30
N SER A 62 -9.68 -28.38 -1.42
CA SER A 62 -9.98 -29.39 -0.40
C SER A 62 -8.78 -30.32 -0.17
N ALA A 63 -8.13 -30.77 -1.25
CA ALA A 63 -6.93 -31.60 -1.18
C ALA A 63 -5.74 -30.87 -0.53
N TYR A 64 -5.49 -29.61 -0.89
CA TYR A 64 -4.41 -28.83 -0.27
C TYR A 64 -4.68 -28.58 1.22
N PHE A 65 -5.91 -28.24 1.62
CA PHE A 65 -6.23 -28.05 3.03
C PHE A 65 -6.06 -29.34 3.84
N THR A 66 -6.49 -30.49 3.30
CA THR A 66 -6.23 -31.79 3.95
C THR A 66 -4.74 -32.09 4.03
N PHE A 67 -3.97 -31.81 2.97
CA PHE A 67 -2.51 -31.92 2.98
C PHE A 67 -1.85 -31.05 4.06
N LEU A 68 -2.28 -29.79 4.20
CA LEU A 68 -1.76 -28.88 5.22
C LEU A 68 -2.13 -29.34 6.65
N LYS A 69 -3.35 -29.85 6.84
CA LYS A 69 -3.79 -30.40 8.13
C LYS A 69 -2.96 -31.61 8.56
N LEU A 70 -2.60 -32.49 7.61
CA LEU A 70 -1.79 -33.68 7.90
C LEU A 70 -0.32 -33.33 8.20
N ASN A 71 0.22 -32.27 7.60
CA ASN A 71 1.62 -31.86 7.80
C ASN A 71 1.82 -30.89 8.97
N ALA A 72 0.75 -30.41 9.59
CA ALA A 72 0.78 -29.46 10.69
C ALA A 72 1.58 -29.91 11.93
N GLY A 73 1.61 -31.22 12.19
CA GLY A 73 2.36 -31.81 13.32
C GLY A 73 3.82 -32.17 13.00
N ARG A 74 4.28 -31.97 11.75
CA ARG A 74 5.65 -32.33 11.33
C ARG A 74 6.61 -31.14 11.26
N VAL A 75 6.09 -29.92 11.38
CA VAL A 75 6.89 -28.69 11.47
C VAL A 75 7.40 -28.58 12.91
N SER A 76 8.54 -29.23 13.18
CA SER A 76 9.20 -29.20 14.49
C SER A 76 9.67 -27.78 14.83
N LEU A 77 9.36 -27.35 16.06
CA LEU A 77 9.64 -26.04 16.65
C LEU A 77 11.11 -25.78 17.03
N ASP A 78 12.04 -26.66 16.65
CA ASP A 78 13.40 -26.67 17.19
C ASP A 78 14.42 -26.28 16.11
N GLU A 79 14.49 -24.97 15.84
CA GLU A 79 15.49 -24.35 14.95
C GLU A 79 16.83 -24.05 15.68
N ASP A 80 16.93 -24.31 16.99
CA ASP A 80 18.06 -23.85 17.81
C ASP A 80 19.20 -24.87 18.02
N ASP A 81 19.12 -26.10 17.46
CA ASP A 81 20.20 -27.09 17.61
C ASP A 81 21.01 -27.29 16.30
N PRO A 82 22.20 -26.66 16.16
CA PRO A 82 23.02 -26.69 14.94
C PRO A 82 23.55 -28.09 14.58
N ARG A 83 23.32 -29.12 15.41
CA ARG A 83 23.74 -30.50 15.15
C ARG A 83 22.70 -31.36 14.43
N LEU A 84 21.46 -30.86 14.22
CA LEU A 84 20.39 -31.58 13.53
C LEU A 84 20.27 -31.26 12.03
N GLN A 85 21.01 -30.25 11.54
CA GLN A 85 20.97 -29.81 10.13
C GLN A 85 21.68 -30.77 9.14
N LEU A 86 22.35 -31.81 9.63
CA LEU A 86 23.06 -32.78 8.79
C LEU A 86 22.18 -33.94 8.31
N ASN A 87 20.89 -33.97 8.63
CA ASN A 87 20.04 -35.07 8.21
C ASN A 87 18.72 -34.62 7.55
N VAL A 88 18.62 -35.01 6.27
CA VAL A 88 17.41 -35.32 5.48
C VAL A 88 17.06 -34.31 4.34
N PRO A 89 17.55 -34.52 3.09
CA PRO A 89 17.06 -33.81 1.90
C PRO A 89 15.53 -33.92 1.67
N SER A 90 14.85 -34.89 2.30
CA SER A 90 13.39 -35.02 2.21
C SER A 90 12.61 -33.97 3.03
N LYS A 91 13.19 -33.37 4.08
CA LYS A 91 12.51 -32.33 4.87
C LYS A 91 12.37 -31.04 4.07
N GLN A 92 13.46 -30.58 3.43
CA GLN A 92 13.45 -29.42 2.54
C GLN A 92 12.40 -29.56 1.42
N SER A 93 12.33 -30.74 0.78
CA SER A 93 11.33 -30.99 -0.28
C SER A 93 9.88 -30.95 0.22
N THR A 94 9.66 -31.25 1.50
CA THR A 94 8.32 -31.21 2.11
C THR A 94 7.94 -29.77 2.44
N ASP A 95 8.87 -28.98 2.96
CA ASP A 95 8.65 -27.56 3.25
C ASP A 95 8.41 -26.77 1.95
N ASP A 96 9.15 -27.06 0.88
CA ASP A 96 8.90 -26.49 -0.46
C ASP A 96 7.50 -26.84 -0.98
N ALA A 97 7.02 -28.07 -0.74
CA ALA A 97 5.67 -28.48 -1.10
C ALA A 97 4.60 -27.77 -0.26
N ILE A 98 4.87 -27.51 1.03
CA ILE A 98 4.00 -26.74 1.93
C ILE A 98 3.91 -25.29 1.47
N VAL A 99 5.04 -24.65 1.16
CA VAL A 99 5.09 -23.28 0.64
C VAL A 99 4.37 -23.22 -0.71
N MET A 100 4.56 -24.20 -1.59
CA MET A 100 3.84 -24.27 -2.86
C MET A 100 2.33 -24.37 -2.65
N ALA A 101 1.87 -25.23 -1.74
CA ALA A 101 0.45 -25.41 -1.44
C ALA A 101 -0.17 -24.13 -0.86
N THR A 102 0.49 -23.50 0.11
CA THR A 102 0.01 -22.26 0.74
C THR A 102 -0.02 -21.09 -0.25
N LEU A 103 0.99 -20.93 -1.11
CA LEU A 103 1.00 -19.90 -2.15
C LEU A 103 -0.06 -20.15 -3.23
N ARG A 104 -0.32 -21.41 -3.61
CA ARG A 104 -1.41 -21.75 -4.54
C ARG A 104 -2.76 -21.38 -3.95
N LEU A 105 -3.03 -21.75 -2.70
CA LEU A 105 -4.25 -21.37 -1.99
C LEU A 105 -4.41 -19.84 -1.88
N LEU A 106 -3.33 -19.13 -1.54
CA LEU A 106 -3.34 -17.67 -1.49
C LEU A 106 -3.64 -17.05 -2.87
N ARG A 107 -3.08 -17.60 -3.94
CA ARG A 107 -3.37 -17.14 -5.31
C ARG A 107 -4.84 -17.37 -5.69
N LEU A 108 -5.42 -18.51 -5.30
CA LEU A 108 -6.84 -18.80 -5.53
C LEU A 108 -7.73 -17.84 -4.75
N LEU A 109 -7.38 -17.53 -3.50
CA LEU A 109 -8.08 -16.56 -2.67
C LEU A 109 -8.08 -15.16 -3.29
N VAL A 110 -6.94 -14.72 -3.86
CA VAL A 110 -6.81 -13.39 -4.48
C VAL A 110 -7.48 -13.32 -5.85
N LYS A 111 -7.46 -14.39 -6.66
CA LYS A 111 -7.97 -14.35 -8.05
C LYS A 111 -9.43 -14.77 -8.21
N HIS A 112 -9.88 -15.76 -7.44
CA HIS A 112 -11.18 -16.42 -7.61
C HIS A 112 -11.99 -16.35 -6.33
N ALA A 113 -11.98 -15.16 -5.74
CA ALA A 113 -12.46 -14.91 -4.41
C ALA A 113 -13.97 -15.24 -4.27
N GLY A 114 -14.81 -14.74 -5.17
CA GLY A 114 -16.27 -14.95 -5.10
C GLY A 114 -16.69 -16.41 -5.30
N GLU A 115 -16.13 -17.09 -6.31
CA GLU A 115 -16.60 -18.42 -6.75
C GLU A 115 -16.17 -19.56 -5.80
N LEU A 116 -15.05 -19.40 -5.10
CA LEU A 116 -14.48 -20.43 -4.22
C LEU A 116 -14.65 -20.10 -2.73
N ARG A 117 -15.40 -19.03 -2.40
CA ARG A 117 -15.53 -18.49 -1.04
C ARG A 117 -15.82 -19.56 0.01
N GLN A 118 -16.86 -20.36 -0.19
CA GLN A 118 -17.31 -21.38 0.77
C GLN A 118 -16.18 -22.34 1.18
N TYR A 119 -15.37 -22.79 0.22
CA TYR A 119 -14.29 -23.73 0.47
C TYR A 119 -13.06 -23.06 1.12
N LEU A 120 -12.75 -21.83 0.72
CA LEU A 120 -11.60 -21.09 1.22
C LEU A 120 -11.85 -20.55 2.64
N GLU A 121 -13.04 -20.04 2.92
CA GLU A 121 -13.43 -19.50 4.23
C GLU A 121 -13.40 -20.60 5.29
N GLN A 122 -14.12 -21.70 5.06
CA GLN A 122 -14.12 -22.87 5.95
C GLN A 122 -12.75 -23.55 6.02
N GLY A 123 -12.05 -23.61 4.89
CA GLY A 123 -10.70 -24.15 4.81
C GLY A 123 -9.77 -23.38 5.72
N LEU A 124 -9.64 -22.06 5.53
CA LEU A 124 -8.77 -21.20 6.30
C LEU A 124 -9.08 -21.25 7.80
N GLU A 125 -10.35 -21.20 8.21
CA GLU A 125 -10.75 -21.27 9.62
C GLU A 125 -10.25 -22.56 10.30
N THR A 126 -10.36 -23.70 9.60
CA THR A 126 -9.99 -25.01 10.15
C THR A 126 -8.52 -25.38 9.93
N THR A 127 -7.76 -24.59 9.17
CA THR A 127 -6.35 -24.91 8.87
C THR A 127 -5.45 -24.55 10.06
N PRO A 128 -4.49 -25.40 10.43
CA PRO A 128 -3.47 -25.08 11.45
C PRO A 128 -2.55 -23.95 10.99
N THR A 129 -1.93 -23.25 11.94
CA THR A 129 -1.13 -22.03 11.73
C THR A 129 0.31 -22.29 11.29
N ALA A 130 0.91 -23.43 11.65
CA ALA A 130 2.31 -23.74 11.37
C ALA A 130 2.72 -23.64 9.88
N PRO A 131 1.94 -24.18 8.92
CA PRO A 131 2.29 -24.09 7.50
C PRO A 131 2.30 -22.67 6.92
N TRP A 132 1.59 -21.73 7.55
CA TRP A 132 1.44 -20.35 7.06
C TRP A 132 2.60 -19.44 7.48
N ARG A 133 3.47 -19.90 8.39
CA ARG A 133 4.59 -19.11 8.92
C ARG A 133 5.55 -18.63 7.82
N GLY A 134 5.84 -19.49 6.84
CA GLY A 134 6.77 -19.19 5.75
C GLY A 134 6.25 -18.14 4.74
N ILE A 135 4.96 -17.80 4.80
CA ILE A 135 4.34 -16.85 3.85
C ILE A 135 3.68 -15.64 4.54
N ILE A 136 4.05 -15.35 5.80
CA ILE A 136 3.51 -14.21 6.56
C ILE A 136 3.66 -12.87 5.82
N PRO A 137 4.84 -12.51 5.26
CA PRO A 137 4.98 -11.25 4.52
C PRO A 137 4.00 -11.13 3.34
N GLN A 138 3.74 -12.23 2.65
CA GLN A 138 2.82 -12.30 1.52
C GLN A 138 1.38 -12.11 2.00
N LEU A 139 1.00 -12.64 3.17
CA LEU A 139 -0.31 -12.41 3.77
C LEU A 139 -0.52 -10.92 4.10
N PHE A 140 0.46 -10.27 4.73
CA PHE A 140 0.41 -8.83 5.01
C PHE A 140 0.26 -7.98 3.74
N SER A 141 0.95 -8.34 2.65
CA SER A 141 0.83 -7.64 1.36
C SER A 141 -0.58 -7.69 0.75
N ARG A 142 -1.42 -8.62 1.20
CA ARG A 142 -2.79 -8.84 0.69
C ARG A 142 -3.88 -8.34 1.64
N LEU A 143 -3.53 -7.64 2.72
CA LEU A 143 -4.53 -6.99 3.58
C LEU A 143 -5.30 -5.85 2.89
N ASN A 144 -4.77 -5.28 1.79
CA ASN A 144 -5.46 -4.26 0.99
C ASN A 144 -6.36 -4.81 -0.13
N HIS A 145 -6.76 -6.08 -0.06
CA HIS A 145 -7.54 -6.67 -1.15
C HIS A 145 -8.93 -6.02 -1.23
N PRO A 146 -9.50 -5.73 -2.42
CA PRO A 146 -10.79 -5.04 -2.56
C PRO A 146 -11.97 -5.82 -1.93
N GLU A 147 -11.91 -7.15 -1.94
CA GLU A 147 -12.92 -8.01 -1.31
C GLU A 147 -12.83 -8.00 0.22
N VAL A 148 -13.92 -7.57 0.87
CA VAL A 148 -14.05 -7.49 2.34
C VAL A 148 -13.78 -8.83 3.00
N TYR A 149 -14.36 -9.90 2.46
CA TYR A 149 -14.28 -11.23 3.06
C TYR A 149 -12.84 -11.76 3.03
N VAL A 150 -12.06 -11.45 1.98
CA VAL A 150 -10.64 -11.85 1.87
C VAL A 150 -9.82 -11.17 2.97
N ARG A 151 -10.03 -9.86 3.16
CA ARG A 151 -9.36 -9.10 4.25
C ARG A 151 -9.68 -9.70 5.61
N GLN A 152 -10.95 -9.99 5.88
CA GLN A 152 -11.40 -10.58 7.15
C GLN A 152 -10.81 -11.98 7.37
N SER A 153 -10.78 -12.82 6.33
CA SER A 153 -10.22 -14.18 6.40
C SER A 153 -8.72 -14.16 6.68
N ILE A 154 -7.96 -13.29 5.99
CA ILE A 154 -6.52 -13.13 6.20
C ILE A 154 -6.24 -12.55 7.59
N CYS A 155 -6.98 -11.53 8.02
CA CYS A 155 -6.84 -10.95 9.36
C CYS A 155 -7.13 -11.98 10.45
N SER A 156 -8.18 -12.79 10.32
CA SER A 156 -8.51 -13.87 11.26
C SER A 156 -7.40 -14.93 11.33
N LEU A 157 -6.85 -15.33 10.17
CA LEU A 157 -5.70 -16.23 10.11
C LEU A 157 -4.48 -15.64 10.81
N LEU A 158 -4.11 -14.38 10.52
CA LEU A 158 -2.97 -13.70 11.15
C LEU A 158 -3.17 -13.56 12.67
N CYS A 159 -4.39 -13.30 13.14
CA CYS A 159 -4.71 -13.26 14.56
C CYS A 159 -4.50 -14.62 15.25
N ARG A 160 -4.78 -15.75 14.58
CA ARG A 160 -4.47 -17.09 15.12
C ARG A 160 -2.97 -17.37 15.10
N VAL A 161 -2.28 -17.02 14.02
CA VAL A 161 -0.81 -17.15 13.95
C VAL A 161 -0.14 -16.30 15.04
N ALA A 162 -0.70 -15.14 15.37
CA ALA A 162 -0.22 -14.25 16.42
C ALA A 162 -0.32 -14.89 17.82
N GLN A 163 -1.30 -15.77 18.05
CA GLN A 163 -1.44 -16.51 19.31
C GLN A 163 -0.41 -17.64 19.41
N ASP A 164 -0.20 -18.39 18.33
CA ASP A 164 0.70 -19.55 18.34
C ASP A 164 2.18 -19.16 18.18
N SER A 165 2.47 -18.04 17.53
CA SER A 165 3.84 -17.63 17.16
C SER A 165 3.97 -16.10 17.11
N PRO A 166 3.85 -15.41 18.26
CA PRO A 166 3.83 -13.95 18.33
C PRO A 166 5.12 -13.31 17.78
N HIS A 167 6.27 -13.97 17.95
CA HIS A 167 7.58 -13.48 17.51
C HIS A 167 7.69 -13.21 15.99
N LEU A 168 6.92 -13.93 15.15
CA LEU A 168 6.93 -13.75 13.69
C LEU A 168 6.03 -12.61 13.20
N ILE A 169 5.06 -12.19 14.02
CA ILE A 169 4.02 -11.21 13.62
C ILE A 169 4.21 -9.86 14.32
N LEU A 170 4.85 -9.84 15.49
CA LEU A 170 4.97 -8.65 16.34
C LEU A 170 5.52 -7.43 15.60
N TYR A 171 6.69 -7.57 14.95
CA TYR A 171 7.33 -6.45 14.26
C TYR A 171 6.53 -5.95 13.04
N PRO A 172 6.14 -6.79 12.06
CA PRO A 172 5.31 -6.33 10.94
C PRO A 172 4.00 -5.67 11.37
N ALA A 173 3.35 -6.20 12.41
CA ALA A 173 2.08 -5.67 12.89
C ALA A 173 2.22 -4.27 13.52
N ILE A 174 3.20 -4.10 14.43
CA ILE A 174 3.46 -2.82 15.08
C ILE A 174 3.96 -1.77 14.08
N VAL A 175 4.90 -2.14 13.20
CA VAL A 175 5.43 -1.21 12.20
C VAL A 175 4.32 -0.78 11.23
N GLY A 176 3.49 -1.72 10.78
CA GLY A 176 2.33 -1.43 9.94
C GLY A 176 1.34 -0.47 10.62
N SER A 177 0.99 -0.72 11.89
CA SER A 177 0.04 0.13 12.62
C SER A 177 0.57 1.55 12.82
N ILE A 178 1.87 1.73 13.10
CA ILE A 178 2.48 3.06 13.30
C ILE A 178 2.54 3.83 11.97
N SER A 179 2.93 3.17 10.87
CA SER A 179 3.06 3.82 9.56
C SER A 179 1.72 4.38 9.07
N LEU A 180 0.63 3.61 9.18
CA LEU A 180 -0.71 4.05 8.77
C LEU A 180 -1.35 5.02 9.79
N SER A 181 -1.00 4.94 11.08
CA SER A 181 -1.43 5.95 12.08
C SER A 181 -0.84 7.32 11.81
N ASN A 182 0.41 7.38 11.35
CA ASN A 182 1.09 8.64 11.06
C ASN A 182 0.56 9.31 9.79
N GLU A 183 0.16 8.53 8.78
CA GLU A 183 -0.45 9.07 7.55
C GLU A 183 -1.83 9.68 7.81
N SER A 184 -2.66 9.05 8.64
CA SER A 184 -4.01 9.54 8.98
C SER A 184 -4.02 10.83 9.81
N GLN A 185 -2.96 11.09 10.61
CA GLN A 185 -2.79 12.36 11.35
C GLN A 185 -2.10 13.47 10.53
N SER A 186 -1.49 13.15 9.38
CA SER A 186 -0.74 14.11 8.56
C SER A 186 -1.60 15.14 7.82
N SER A 187 -2.92 14.95 7.79
CA SER A 187 -3.89 15.92 7.25
C SER A 187 -3.95 17.24 8.04
N GLY A 188 -3.31 17.34 9.21
CA GLY A 188 -3.41 18.50 10.12
C GLY A 188 -2.11 19.23 10.48
N THR A 189 -0.93 18.78 10.06
CA THR A 189 0.34 19.40 10.52
C THR A 189 1.38 19.47 9.40
N LYS A 190 1.31 20.55 8.61
CA LYS A 190 2.12 20.83 7.42
C LYS A 190 3.65 20.98 7.64
N LEU A 191 4.15 20.75 8.85
CA LEU A 191 5.58 20.91 9.17
C LEU A 191 6.37 19.59 9.13
N SER A 192 5.73 18.44 9.38
CA SER A 192 6.45 17.16 9.45
C SER A 192 6.56 16.44 8.09
N SER A 193 5.74 16.79 7.10
CA SER A 193 5.76 16.16 5.76
C SER A 193 6.79 16.76 4.81
N ALA A 194 7.35 17.93 5.11
CA ALA A 194 8.38 18.55 4.28
C ALA A 194 9.68 17.72 4.28
N ILE A 195 9.97 17.04 5.38
CA ILE A 195 11.24 16.35 5.58
C ILE A 195 11.38 15.09 4.69
N PRO A 196 10.41 14.14 4.65
CA PRO A 196 10.51 12.98 3.75
C PRO A 196 10.33 13.37 2.26
N THR A 197 9.49 14.37 1.98
CA THR A 197 9.21 14.83 0.60
C THR A 197 10.44 15.47 -0.06
N LEU A 198 11.31 16.12 0.71
CA LEU A 198 12.55 16.72 0.18
C LEU A 198 13.60 15.65 -0.23
N LEU A 199 13.59 14.48 0.39
CA LEU A 199 14.48 13.36 0.07
C LEU A 199 14.02 12.56 -1.16
N GLY A 200 12.71 12.50 -1.44
CA GLY A 200 12.15 11.79 -2.59
C GLY A 200 12.48 12.43 -3.95
N ASN A 201 12.74 13.74 -3.98
CA ASN A 201 13.04 14.46 -5.22
C ASN A 201 14.50 14.30 -5.71
N ILE A 202 15.29 13.45 -5.05
CA ILE A 202 16.71 13.22 -5.40
C ILE A 202 16.87 12.24 -6.58
N GLN A 203 15.83 11.51 -6.98
CA GLN A 203 16.01 10.30 -7.82
C GLN A 203 15.57 10.38 -9.29
N ASP A 204 14.96 11.48 -9.75
CA ASP A 204 14.31 11.52 -11.08
C ASP A 204 14.86 12.54 -12.10
N ASP A 205 16.01 13.19 -11.89
CA ASP A 205 16.49 14.21 -12.83
C ASP A 205 17.97 14.06 -13.25
N GLU A 206 18.41 12.82 -13.49
CA GLU A 206 19.60 12.51 -14.28
C GLU A 206 19.23 11.62 -15.46
N LEU A 207 18.83 12.25 -16.56
CA LEU A 207 19.25 11.95 -17.95
C LEU A 207 18.34 12.71 -18.92
N MET A 208 18.93 13.71 -19.60
CA MET A 208 18.87 13.94 -21.04
C MET A 208 19.12 15.43 -21.32
N GLY A 209 20.37 15.73 -21.71
CA GLY A 209 20.70 16.99 -22.35
C GLY A 209 20.15 17.03 -23.78
N GLY A 210 20.01 18.25 -24.30
CA GLY A 210 19.85 18.47 -25.74
C GLY A 210 18.85 19.56 -26.12
N GLU A 211 19.38 20.78 -26.17
CA GLU A 211 19.11 21.81 -27.18
C GLU A 211 17.73 22.50 -27.24
N CYS A 212 17.86 23.83 -27.37
CA CYS A 212 16.86 24.85 -27.52
C CYS A 212 16.29 24.85 -28.94
N ASP A 213 15.01 25.14 -29.13
CA ASP A 213 14.62 26.13 -30.16
C ASP A 213 13.24 26.77 -29.91
N ASP A 214 13.19 27.98 -30.45
CA ASP A 214 12.21 29.05 -30.60
C ASP A 214 10.70 28.72 -30.74
N GLY A 215 9.84 29.69 -30.38
CA GLY A 215 8.45 29.75 -30.87
C GLY A 215 7.35 30.09 -29.86
N SER A 216 7.11 31.40 -29.68
CA SER A 216 5.83 32.09 -29.44
C SER A 216 4.55 31.30 -29.06
N LEU A 217 3.89 31.75 -27.98
CA LEU A 217 2.50 31.42 -27.64
C LEU A 217 1.53 31.67 -28.81
N PRO A 218 0.47 30.86 -28.91
CA PRO A 218 -0.86 31.45 -28.86
C PRO A 218 -1.77 30.76 -27.84
N ALA A 219 -2.67 31.58 -27.32
CA ALA A 219 -3.76 31.21 -26.44
C ALA A 219 -4.71 30.17 -27.06
N SER A 220 -5.45 29.50 -26.16
CA SER A 220 -6.64 28.67 -26.39
C SER A 220 -6.37 27.18 -26.64
N GLN A 221 -6.51 26.38 -25.57
CA GLN A 221 -7.24 25.10 -25.58
C GLN A 221 -7.39 24.60 -24.14
N GLU A 222 -8.62 24.68 -23.62
CA GLU A 222 -9.07 23.91 -22.46
C GLU A 222 -8.99 22.43 -22.83
N SER A 223 -7.90 21.77 -22.48
CA SER A 223 -7.83 20.31 -22.50
C SER A 223 -8.13 19.79 -21.10
N ASN A 224 -9.27 19.11 -20.97
CA ASN A 224 -9.66 18.22 -19.88
C ASN A 224 -8.45 17.59 -19.20
N ARG A 225 -8.05 18.16 -18.06
CA ARG A 225 -7.24 17.45 -17.07
C ARG A 225 -8.25 16.55 -16.37
N GLU A 226 -8.36 15.32 -16.86
CA GLU A 226 -9.11 14.26 -16.20
C GLU A 226 -8.80 14.32 -14.71
N GLU A 227 -9.82 14.62 -13.93
CA GLU A 227 -9.80 14.52 -12.48
C GLU A 227 -9.40 13.08 -12.16
N LEU A 228 -8.14 12.89 -11.78
CA LEU A 228 -7.74 11.72 -11.03
C LEU A 228 -8.56 11.79 -9.74
N LYS A 229 -9.72 11.13 -9.75
CA LYS A 229 -10.58 10.96 -8.59
C LYS A 229 -9.70 10.43 -7.47
N ASN A 230 -9.38 11.30 -6.52
CA ASN A 230 -8.94 10.92 -5.19
C ASN A 230 -10.08 10.10 -4.58
N ILE A 231 -10.02 8.77 -4.76
CA ILE A 231 -10.80 7.82 -3.98
C ILE A 231 -10.29 7.98 -2.54
N PRO A 232 -11.08 8.48 -1.59
CA PRO A 232 -10.56 8.75 -0.25
C PRO A 232 -10.36 7.41 0.48
N ASN A 233 -9.13 7.17 0.96
CA ASN A 233 -8.67 6.54 2.22
C ASN A 233 -9.44 5.37 2.88
N GLU A 234 -10.49 4.80 2.30
CA GLU A 234 -11.31 3.76 2.94
C GLU A 234 -10.55 2.44 3.03
N ASP A 235 -9.88 2.03 1.95
CA ASP A 235 -9.05 0.83 1.92
C ASP A 235 -7.87 0.90 2.90
N GLN A 236 -7.24 2.09 3.02
CA GLN A 236 -6.17 2.33 4.01
C GLN A 236 -6.71 2.28 5.44
N ALA A 237 -7.88 2.86 5.72
CA ALA A 237 -8.52 2.78 7.03
C ALA A 237 -8.87 1.32 7.39
N MET A 238 -9.36 0.55 6.43
CA MET A 238 -9.67 -0.87 6.65
C MET A 238 -8.41 -1.73 6.85
N MET A 239 -7.31 -1.41 6.16
CA MET A 239 -6.01 -2.03 6.42
C MET A 239 -5.54 -1.69 7.84
N GLN A 240 -5.69 -0.43 8.27
CA GLN A 240 -5.33 0.01 9.60
C GLN A 240 -6.14 -0.72 10.69
N ASP A 241 -7.43 -0.93 10.47
CA ASP A 241 -8.28 -1.74 11.35
C ASP A 241 -7.77 -3.18 11.49
N CYS A 242 -7.25 -3.78 10.41
CA CYS A 242 -6.67 -5.13 10.46
C CYS A 242 -5.38 -5.15 11.30
N TYR A 243 -4.49 -4.18 11.10
CA TYR A 243 -3.27 -4.05 11.92
C TYR A 243 -3.61 -3.81 13.39
N SER A 244 -4.55 -2.91 13.69
CA SER A 244 -5.01 -2.66 15.06
C SER A 244 -5.53 -3.93 15.72
N LYS A 245 -6.41 -4.68 15.03
CA LYS A 245 -6.95 -5.94 15.56
C LYS A 245 -5.86 -6.97 15.88
N ILE A 246 -4.82 -7.06 15.05
CA ILE A 246 -3.69 -7.97 15.30
C ILE A 246 -2.88 -7.50 16.53
N VAL A 247 -2.58 -6.20 16.61
CA VAL A 247 -1.85 -5.62 17.76
C VAL A 247 -2.65 -5.77 19.06
N ASP A 248 -3.97 -5.57 19.02
CA ASP A 248 -4.86 -5.77 20.17
C ASP A 248 -4.81 -7.23 20.64
N LYS A 249 -4.86 -8.20 19.71
CA LYS A 249 -4.73 -9.62 20.06
C LYS A 249 -3.37 -9.97 20.67
N LEU A 250 -2.28 -9.39 20.19
CA LEU A 250 -0.95 -9.56 20.77
C LEU A 250 -0.85 -8.91 22.16
N SER A 251 -1.43 -7.73 22.33
CA SER A 251 -1.46 -6.98 23.58
C SER A 251 -2.24 -7.71 24.67
N CYS A 252 -3.36 -8.37 24.31
CA CYS A 252 -4.10 -9.22 25.24
C CYS A 252 -3.27 -10.40 25.77
N ALA A 253 -2.32 -10.92 24.99
CA ALA A 253 -1.48 -12.05 25.40
C ALA A 253 -0.26 -11.60 26.23
N ASN A 254 0.47 -10.56 25.78
CA ASN A 254 1.61 -10.02 26.50
C ASN A 254 1.76 -8.50 26.26
N PRO A 255 1.12 -7.65 27.10
CA PRO A 255 1.12 -6.21 26.89
C PRO A 255 2.50 -5.58 27.12
N THR A 256 3.30 -6.12 28.04
CA THR A 256 4.64 -5.61 28.35
C THR A 256 5.58 -5.77 27.16
N MET A 257 5.57 -6.92 26.50
CA MET A 257 6.39 -7.17 25.31
C MET A 257 6.00 -6.23 24.16
N VAL A 258 4.69 -6.06 23.91
CA VAL A 258 4.20 -5.15 22.86
C VAL A 258 4.66 -3.71 23.13
N LEU A 259 4.52 -3.23 24.38
CA LEU A 259 4.95 -1.89 24.77
C LEU A 259 6.47 -1.70 24.59
N GLN A 260 7.27 -2.67 25.04
CA GLN A 260 8.72 -2.62 24.89
C GLN A 260 9.15 -2.56 23.42
N VAL A 261 8.52 -3.35 22.55
CA VAL A 261 8.82 -3.32 21.11
C VAL A 261 8.35 -2.03 20.45
N GLN A 262 7.21 -1.48 20.85
CA GLN A 262 6.77 -0.16 20.39
C GLN A 262 7.79 0.94 20.75
N MET A 263 8.26 0.95 22.00
CA MET A 263 9.32 1.88 22.45
C MET A 263 10.61 1.65 21.68
N LEU A 264 11.01 0.40 21.48
CA LEU A 264 12.20 0.04 20.71
C LEU A 264 12.11 0.56 19.28
N VAL A 265 10.99 0.35 18.58
CA VAL A 265 10.78 0.84 17.21
C VAL A 265 10.82 2.37 17.16
N ALA A 266 10.24 3.05 18.15
CA ALA A 266 10.28 4.50 18.24
C ALA A 266 11.72 5.03 18.43
N GLU A 267 12.49 4.43 19.34
CA GLU A 267 13.88 4.80 19.57
C GLU A 267 14.78 4.46 18.37
N LEU A 268 14.58 3.32 17.72
CA LEU A 268 15.31 2.98 16.49
C LEU A 268 15.06 4.04 15.40
N ARG A 269 13.80 4.42 15.16
CA ARG A 269 13.46 5.49 14.20
C ARG A 269 14.12 6.82 14.57
N ARG A 270 14.14 7.17 15.86
CA ARG A 270 14.75 8.41 16.37
C ARG A 270 16.27 8.43 16.22
N VAL A 271 16.94 7.29 16.41
CA VAL A 271 18.41 7.19 16.31
C VAL A 271 18.87 7.07 14.86
N THR A 272 18.07 6.46 13.96
CA THR A 272 18.42 6.33 12.54
C THR A 272 18.37 7.63 11.75
N VAL A 273 17.62 8.64 12.23
CA VAL A 273 17.54 9.95 11.60
C VAL A 273 17.79 10.99 12.67
N LEU A 274 19.05 11.43 12.77
CA LEU A 274 19.41 12.48 13.69
C LEU A 274 18.91 13.82 13.15
N TRP A 275 18.42 14.67 14.06
CA TRP A 275 18.00 16.03 13.70
C TRP A 275 19.14 16.81 13.02
N ASP A 276 20.39 16.58 13.40
CA ASP A 276 21.54 17.24 12.79
C ASP A 276 21.77 16.82 11.34
N GLU A 277 21.64 15.53 11.03
CA GLU A 277 21.73 15.02 9.65
C GLU A 277 20.62 15.58 8.79
N LEU A 278 19.43 15.72 9.38
CA LEU A 278 18.27 16.26 8.71
C LEU A 278 18.43 17.75 8.39
N TRP A 279 18.83 18.54 9.39
CA TRP A 279 19.08 19.97 9.22
C TRP A 279 20.23 20.21 8.25
N LEU A 280 21.28 19.38 8.30
CA LEU A 280 22.38 19.45 7.34
C LEU A 280 21.89 19.14 5.92
N GLY A 281 21.07 18.11 5.73
CA GLY A 281 20.46 17.78 4.44
C GLY A 281 19.63 18.93 3.89
N VAL A 282 18.75 19.51 4.71
CA VAL A 282 17.93 20.67 4.32
C VAL A 282 18.81 21.88 4.01
N LEU A 283 19.82 22.16 4.83
CA LEU A 283 20.73 23.28 4.63
C LEU A 283 21.52 23.13 3.32
N LEU A 284 22.05 21.94 3.04
CA LEU A 284 22.75 21.64 1.78
C LEU A 284 21.83 21.82 0.58
N GLN A 285 20.58 21.37 0.67
CA GLN A 285 19.59 21.56 -0.39
C GLN A 285 19.29 23.04 -0.62
N GLN A 286 19.09 23.83 0.44
CA GLN A 286 18.87 25.28 0.32
C GLN A 286 20.11 25.99 -0.22
N HIS A 287 21.31 25.57 0.18
CA HIS A 287 22.56 26.11 -0.34
C HIS A 287 22.70 25.88 -1.85
N MET A 288 22.38 24.68 -2.34
CA MET A 288 22.36 24.38 -3.78
C MET A 288 21.33 25.24 -4.53
N TYR A 289 20.14 25.42 -3.96
CA TYR A 289 19.11 26.29 -4.54
C TYR A 289 19.58 27.75 -4.64
N VAL A 290 20.17 28.28 -3.57
CA VAL A 290 20.70 29.65 -3.53
C VAL A 290 21.82 29.83 -4.54
N LEU A 291 22.77 28.89 -4.65
CA LEU A 291 23.84 28.96 -5.64
C LEU A 291 23.30 29.00 -7.07
N ARG A 292 22.30 28.17 -7.39
CA ARG A 292 21.64 28.21 -8.70
C ARG A 292 20.97 29.56 -8.95
N ARG A 293 20.36 30.15 -7.93
CA ARG A 293 19.72 31.47 -8.04
C ARG A 293 20.72 32.60 -8.23
N ILE A 294 21.87 32.54 -7.56
CA ILE A 294 22.98 33.48 -7.76
C ILE A 294 23.49 33.39 -9.19
N GLN A 295 23.73 32.19 -9.71
CA GLN A 295 24.21 32.01 -11.08
C GLN A 295 23.22 32.56 -12.11
N GLN A 296 21.91 32.32 -11.93
CA GLN A 296 20.87 32.93 -12.76
C GLN A 296 20.92 34.46 -12.73
N LEU A 297 21.12 35.06 -11.55
CA LEU A 297 21.24 36.51 -11.41
C LEU A 297 22.51 37.05 -12.08
N GLU A 298 23.66 36.35 -11.96
CA GLU A 298 24.90 36.73 -12.63
C GLU A 298 24.74 36.72 -14.15
N ASP A 299 24.08 35.71 -14.70
CA ASP A 299 23.83 35.61 -16.13
C ASP A 299 22.84 36.68 -16.62
N GLU A 300 21.82 37.00 -15.82
CA GLU A 300 20.91 38.12 -16.07
C GLU A 300 21.62 39.48 -16.02
N VAL A 301 22.53 39.69 -15.07
CA VAL A 301 23.35 40.91 -14.99
C VAL A 301 24.23 41.05 -16.23
N LYS A 302 24.91 39.97 -16.67
CA LYS A 302 25.71 39.97 -17.91
C LYS A 302 24.83 40.27 -19.13
N ARG A 303 23.64 39.66 -19.21
CA ARG A 303 22.67 39.89 -20.29
C ARG A 303 22.19 41.34 -20.35
N VAL A 304 21.89 41.96 -19.20
CA VAL A 304 21.48 43.36 -19.10
C VAL A 304 22.62 44.32 -19.45
N GLN A 305 23.84 44.04 -18.98
CA GLN A 305 25.02 44.86 -19.26
C GLN A 305 25.43 44.88 -20.73
N ASN A 306 25.22 43.75 -21.43
CA ASN A 306 25.49 43.62 -22.86
C ASN A 306 24.40 44.24 -23.74
N ASN A 307 23.30 44.71 -23.16
CA ASN A 307 22.20 45.31 -23.91
C ASN A 307 22.39 46.83 -24.07
N ASN A 308 22.69 47.26 -25.30
CA ASN A 308 23.01 48.65 -25.63
C ASN A 308 21.82 49.63 -25.51
N THR A 309 20.57 49.15 -25.43
CA THR A 309 19.38 50.03 -25.28
C THR A 309 19.11 50.45 -23.84
N LEU A 310 19.55 49.68 -22.84
CA LEU A 310 19.30 49.92 -21.41
C LEU A 310 20.31 50.88 -20.75
N ARG A 311 21.45 51.16 -21.38
CA ARG A 311 22.48 52.08 -20.86
C ARG A 311 21.97 53.53 -20.67
N LYS A 312 20.90 53.91 -21.38
CA LYS A 312 20.23 55.22 -21.21
C LYS A 312 19.29 55.29 -19.99
N TYR A 313 18.95 54.16 -19.38
CA TYR A 313 18.02 54.02 -18.27
C TYR A 313 18.70 53.64 -16.93
N VAL A 314 20.02 53.82 -16.82
CA VAL A 314 20.80 53.46 -15.62
C VAL A 314 20.31 54.20 -14.36
N ASP A 315 19.72 55.38 -14.49
CA ASP A 315 19.09 56.08 -13.36
C ASP A 315 17.84 55.35 -12.81
N ASN A 316 17.10 54.62 -13.65
CA ASN A 316 16.02 53.73 -13.20
C ASN A 316 16.55 52.41 -12.62
N PHE A 317 17.78 52.02 -12.94
CA PHE A 317 18.41 50.82 -12.36
C PHE A 317 18.73 51.02 -10.88
N LEU A 318 19.09 52.25 -10.45
CA LEU A 318 19.26 52.58 -9.03
C LEU A 318 17.95 52.36 -8.24
N ILE A 319 16.82 52.68 -8.86
CA ILE A 319 15.48 52.45 -8.30
C ILE A 319 15.20 50.94 -8.25
N LEU A 320 15.48 50.19 -9.31
CA LEU A 320 15.30 48.74 -9.34
C LEU A 320 16.19 47.99 -8.34
N TRP A 321 17.44 48.43 -8.16
CA TRP A 321 18.39 47.85 -7.20
C TRP A 321 17.96 48.12 -5.75
N HIS A 322 17.38 49.30 -5.49
CA HIS A 322 16.75 49.61 -4.21
C HIS A 322 15.49 48.74 -3.96
N THR A 323 14.70 48.46 -5.00
CA THR A 323 13.56 47.54 -4.93
C THR A 323 13.98 46.09 -4.76
N LEU A 324 15.06 45.65 -5.41
CA LEU A 324 15.66 44.32 -5.22
C LEU A 324 16.30 44.19 -3.84
N GLY A 325 16.92 45.25 -3.31
CA GLY A 325 17.39 45.33 -1.92
C GLY A 325 16.25 45.14 -0.91
N PHE A 326 15.05 45.61 -1.22
CA PHE A 326 13.83 45.39 -0.43
C PHE A 326 13.28 43.95 -0.54
N ILE A 327 13.53 43.27 -1.66
CA ILE A 327 13.17 41.85 -1.87
C ILE A 327 14.19 40.90 -1.23
N LEU A 328 15.44 41.35 -1.10
CA LEU A 328 16.56 40.65 -0.44
C LEU A 328 16.67 40.96 1.05
N GLU A 329 15.89 41.91 1.57
CA GLU A 329 15.73 42.06 3.01
C GLU A 329 15.07 40.77 3.52
N PRO A 330 15.70 40.05 4.47
CA PRO A 330 15.15 38.79 4.94
C PRO A 330 13.75 39.09 5.47
N VAL A 331 12.74 38.51 4.84
CA VAL A 331 11.36 38.52 5.34
C VAL A 331 11.47 38.20 6.83
N PRO A 332 11.15 39.14 7.75
CA PRO A 332 11.19 38.82 9.16
C PRO A 332 10.14 37.73 9.33
N TYR A 333 10.60 36.51 9.54
CA TYR A 333 9.76 35.45 10.07
C TYR A 333 9.21 36.01 11.37
N THR A 334 7.96 36.46 11.35
CA THR A 334 7.13 36.59 12.55
C THR A 334 7.00 35.19 13.14
N ARG A 335 8.01 34.80 13.92
CA ARG A 335 7.85 33.92 15.07
C ARG A 335 7.04 34.72 16.08
N ASP A 336 5.73 34.71 15.91
CA ASP A 336 4.85 34.91 17.04
C ASP A 336 4.64 33.55 17.71
N VAL A 337 4.80 33.61 19.03
CA VAL A 337 4.86 32.56 20.05
C VAL A 337 3.59 31.73 20.13
#